data_AF-A0A8T5KLN6-F1
#
_entry.id   AF-A0A8T5KLN6-F1
#
_cell.length_a   1.000
_cell.length_b   1.000
_cell.length_c   1.000
_cell.angle_alpha   90.00
_cell.angle_beta   90.00
_cell.angle_gamma   90.00
#
_symmetry.space_group_name_H-M   'P 1'
#
loop_
_entity.id
_entity.type
_entity.pdbx_description
1 polymer ?
#
loop_
_entity_poly.entity_id
_entity_poly.type
_entity_poly.pdbx_seq_one_letter_code
_entity_poly.pdbx_strand_id
1 'polypeptide(L)'
;MTRTLVLTVDRDNDLGIKTAIRGPVVGRRQVLTAALKLGIADPEESDTNAILGALSQHDNLSESLGDDDEVEIAILTGDEKVGIRSDRAIAAQLEEIVTTFQPDKAILVTDGAEDESVLPIIQSQVRIDHVEKIIVKQSKGIEGTYYYIVKALEDPKWRAKIMIPFGLVLAILGLGIMLPAEIGGIVIGALPLVSGLYIFSKGAGIETTVNRVIQEMRDNADAAMFSSLLWTATLFSAIFAVAEGYRAYTNLVTDSSNSILWLEVTHAALAWIVIAFLTSTAGFMFLRLRRGSSSGRLIVLSIFGMVVYSFVDSALQISTNVLNGESYEFSVNQILTDLAYPLIWVVVLWMATTIKNTLQAKQAQSDRYWGI
;
A
#
# COMPACT_ATOMS: atom_id res chain seq x y z
N MET A 1 7.12 7.14 68.30
CA MET A 1 8.10 6.88 67.25
C MET A 1 7.52 5.89 66.28
N THR A 2 7.02 6.38 65.16
CA THR A 2 6.59 5.57 64.03
C THR A 2 7.60 5.76 62.91
N ARG A 3 8.14 4.66 62.41
CA ARG A 3 9.08 4.67 61.30
C ARG A 3 8.35 4.46 59.99
N THR A 4 8.38 5.47 59.14
CA THR A 4 7.70 5.45 57.84
C THR A 4 8.72 5.29 56.73
N LEU A 5 8.56 4.27 55.89
CA LEU A 5 9.40 4.06 54.73
C LEU A 5 8.62 4.42 53.46
N VAL A 6 9.10 5.41 52.72
CA VAL A 6 8.58 5.75 51.38
C VAL A 6 9.35 4.92 50.36
N LEU A 7 8.65 4.06 49.62
CA LEU A 7 9.22 3.11 48.68
C LEU A 7 8.75 3.43 47.27
N THR A 8 9.68 3.33 46.33
CA THR A 8 9.36 3.22 44.90
C THR A 8 10.10 2.02 44.33
N VAL A 9 9.51 1.40 43.31
CA VAL A 9 10.01 0.16 42.73
C VAL A 9 10.19 0.39 41.24
N ASP A 10 11.35 -0.02 40.75
CA ASP A 10 11.69 -0.12 39.33
C ASP A 10 11.92 -1.62 39.06
N ARG A 11 10.88 -2.31 38.56
CA ARG A 11 10.88 -3.78 38.49
C ARG A 11 11.73 -4.34 37.34
N ASP A 12 11.83 -3.65 36.22
CA ASP A 12 12.64 -4.04 35.06
C ASP A 12 14.06 -3.45 35.09
N ASN A 13 14.40 -2.72 36.15
CA ASN A 13 15.73 -2.22 36.45
C ASN A 13 16.25 -1.20 35.42
N ASP A 14 15.35 -0.34 34.95
CA ASP A 14 15.68 0.76 34.05
C ASP A 14 16.66 1.75 34.69
N LEU A 15 16.55 1.99 36.00
CA LEU A 15 17.53 2.78 36.73
C LEU A 15 18.93 2.16 36.62
N GLY A 16 19.04 0.85 36.81
CA GLY A 16 20.31 0.14 36.75
C GLY A 16 20.91 0.07 35.36
N ILE A 17 20.08 -0.14 34.34
CA ILE A 17 20.50 -0.24 32.94
C ILE A 17 20.92 1.12 32.38
N LYS A 18 20.10 2.16 32.62
CA LYS A 18 20.27 3.48 32.01
C LYS A 18 21.27 4.36 32.76
N THR A 19 21.45 4.16 34.07
CA THR A 19 22.30 5.04 34.91
C THR A 19 23.48 4.35 35.60
N ALA A 20 23.58 3.02 35.50
CA ALA A 20 24.57 2.18 36.20
C ALA A 20 24.53 2.28 37.74
N ILE A 21 23.44 2.77 38.32
CA ILE A 21 23.21 2.79 39.76
C ILE A 21 22.59 1.45 40.17
N ARG A 22 23.19 0.76 41.14
CA ARG A 22 22.65 -0.50 41.67
C ARG A 22 21.76 -0.23 42.88
N GLY A 23 20.59 -0.87 42.93
CA GLY A 23 19.73 -0.89 44.10
C GLY A 23 20.27 -1.77 45.25
N PRO A 24 19.80 -1.54 46.49
CA PRO A 24 18.81 -0.53 46.85
C PRO A 24 19.43 0.87 46.97
N VAL A 25 18.71 1.89 46.52
CA VAL A 25 19.13 3.29 46.69
C VAL A 25 18.37 3.87 47.88
N VAL A 26 19.06 4.04 49.00
CA VAL A 26 18.47 4.55 50.25
C VAL A 26 18.98 5.95 50.55
N GLY A 27 18.10 6.82 51.06
CA GLY A 27 18.43 8.17 51.47
C GLY A 27 18.03 9.23 50.46
N ARG A 28 17.42 10.30 50.95
CA ARG A 28 16.88 11.41 50.14
C ARG A 28 17.86 11.95 49.09
N ARG A 29 19.12 12.18 49.47
CA ARG A 29 20.15 12.74 48.57
C ARG A 29 20.54 11.76 47.46
N GLN A 30 20.65 10.48 47.80
CA GLN A 30 20.98 9.41 46.87
C GLN A 30 19.83 9.21 45.86
N VAL A 31 18.59 9.17 46.36
CA VAL A 31 17.37 9.06 45.56
C VAL A 31 17.20 10.26 44.61
N LEU A 32 17.43 11.48 45.08
CA LEU A 32 17.42 12.68 44.21
C LEU A 32 18.48 12.60 43.10
N THR A 33 19.68 12.12 43.44
CA THR A 33 20.75 11.95 42.44
C THR A 33 20.38 10.88 41.41
N ALA A 34 19.72 9.80 41.84
CA ALA A 34 19.24 8.74 40.97
C ALA A 34 18.14 9.25 40.02
N ALA A 35 17.14 9.97 40.54
CA ALA A 35 16.08 10.59 39.74
C ALA A 35 16.62 11.54 38.66
N LEU A 36 17.55 12.43 39.04
CA LEU A 36 18.17 13.37 38.10
C LEU A 36 18.99 12.64 37.02
N LYS A 37 19.73 11.60 37.39
CA LYS A 37 20.51 10.82 36.41
C LYS A 37 19.60 10.06 35.45
N LEU A 38 18.52 9.46 35.96
CA LEU A 38 17.56 8.72 35.13
C LEU A 38 16.86 9.66 34.15
N GLY A 39 16.30 10.77 34.64
CA GLY A 39 15.63 11.76 33.78
C GLY A 39 16.55 12.46 32.77
N ILE A 40 17.86 12.54 33.03
CA ILE A 40 18.83 13.04 32.04
C ILE A 40 19.18 11.96 31.01
N ALA A 41 19.29 10.69 31.43
CA ALA A 41 19.60 9.58 30.54
C ALA A 41 18.43 9.23 29.62
N ASP A 42 17.22 9.27 30.14
CA ASP A 42 15.98 8.99 29.41
C ASP A 42 14.83 9.89 29.92
N PRO A 43 14.59 11.04 29.26
CA PRO A 43 13.52 11.96 29.63
C PRO A 43 12.10 11.43 29.38
N GLU A 44 11.95 10.33 28.62
CA GLU A 44 10.65 9.74 28.31
C GLU A 44 10.20 8.73 29.39
N GLU A 45 11.10 8.37 30.30
CA GLU A 45 10.86 7.36 31.34
C GLU A 45 9.84 7.82 32.38
N SER A 46 8.83 6.99 32.63
CA SER A 46 7.80 7.28 33.62
C SER A 46 8.28 7.07 35.07
N ASP A 47 9.23 6.14 35.29
CA ASP A 47 9.83 5.89 36.62
C ASP A 47 10.44 7.15 37.23
N THR A 48 11.01 8.04 36.40
CA THR A 48 11.57 9.31 36.87
C THR A 48 10.52 10.10 37.66
N ASN A 49 9.26 10.10 37.21
CA ASN A 49 8.18 10.80 37.89
C ASN A 49 7.71 10.05 39.14
N ALA A 50 7.74 8.71 39.14
CA ALA A 50 7.46 7.92 40.34
C ALA A 50 8.47 8.23 41.46
N ILE A 51 9.76 8.28 41.14
CA ILE A 51 10.84 8.62 42.09
C ILE A 51 10.69 10.06 42.61
N LEU A 52 10.36 11.01 41.73
CA LEU A 52 10.08 12.40 42.13
C LEU A 52 8.83 12.50 43.03
N GLY A 53 7.80 11.71 42.75
CA GLY A 53 6.62 11.58 43.63
C GLY A 53 7.00 11.05 45.01
N ALA A 54 7.83 10.01 45.08
CA ALA A 54 8.34 9.47 46.32
C ALA A 54 9.16 10.50 47.13
N LEU A 55 10.02 11.28 46.46
CA LEU A 55 10.76 12.38 47.09
C LEU A 55 9.82 13.46 47.64
N SER A 56 8.81 13.87 46.87
CA SER A 56 7.82 14.84 47.34
C SER A 56 7.07 14.33 48.56
N GLN A 57 6.73 13.04 48.59
CA GLN A 57 6.01 12.44 49.71
C GLN A 57 6.90 12.31 50.96
N HIS A 58 8.18 11.96 50.78
CA HIS A 58 9.19 11.97 51.84
C HIS A 58 9.32 13.37 52.46
N ASP A 59 9.45 14.41 51.63
CA ASP A 59 9.56 15.79 52.09
C ASP A 59 8.31 16.23 52.86
N ASN A 60 7.12 16.01 52.32
CA ASN A 60 5.84 16.34 52.97
C ASN A 60 5.68 15.66 54.34
N LEU A 61 6.08 14.39 54.46
CA LEU A 61 6.03 13.67 55.72
C LEU A 61 7.07 14.21 56.71
N SER A 62 8.29 14.47 56.24
CA SER A 62 9.35 15.02 57.10
C SER A 62 8.98 16.39 57.69
N GLU A 63 8.21 17.21 56.98
CA GLU A 63 7.73 18.51 57.45
C GLU A 63 6.51 18.43 58.37
N SER A 64 5.69 17.38 58.24
CA SER A 64 4.43 17.22 58.98
C SER A 64 4.54 16.37 60.25
N LEU A 65 5.63 15.63 60.40
CA LEU A 65 5.87 14.76 61.55
C LEU A 65 6.46 15.52 62.74
N GLY A 66 6.12 15.08 63.95
CA GLY A 66 6.73 15.60 65.19
C GLY A 66 8.14 15.04 65.41
N ASP A 67 8.91 15.65 66.31
CA ASP A 67 10.33 15.32 66.60
C ASP A 67 10.65 13.84 66.92
N ASP A 68 9.63 12.98 67.12
CA ASP A 68 9.75 11.57 67.49
C ASP A 68 9.51 10.58 66.32
N ASP A 69 9.13 11.02 65.12
CA ASP A 69 8.87 10.13 63.99
C ASP A 69 9.99 10.20 62.94
N GLU A 70 10.39 9.04 62.40
CA GLU A 70 11.47 8.94 61.41
C GLU A 70 10.90 8.57 60.03
N VAL A 71 11.41 9.23 58.97
CA VAL A 71 11.04 8.93 57.58
C VAL A 71 12.29 8.66 56.75
N GLU A 72 12.28 7.51 56.08
CA GLU A 72 13.32 7.13 55.13
C GLU A 72 12.72 6.92 53.74
N ILE A 73 13.53 7.06 52.70
CA ILE A 73 13.13 6.84 51.31
C ILE A 73 14.07 5.83 50.65
N ALA A 74 13.49 4.89 49.90
CA ALA A 74 14.25 3.90 49.16
C ALA A 74 13.68 3.60 47.77
N ILE A 75 14.59 3.35 46.82
CA ILE A 75 14.28 2.77 45.51
C ILE A 75 14.72 1.30 45.52
N LEU A 76 13.82 0.39 45.18
CA LEU A 76 14.13 -1.01 44.92
C LEU A 76 14.27 -1.22 43.42
N THR A 77 15.34 -1.88 42.99
CA THR A 77 15.57 -2.18 41.56
C THR A 77 15.50 -3.68 41.31
N GLY A 78 14.83 -4.09 40.23
CA GLY A 78 14.67 -5.48 39.84
C GLY A 78 15.78 -6.01 38.93
N ASP A 79 15.40 -6.68 37.85
CA ASP A 79 16.29 -7.22 36.80
C ASP A 79 15.58 -7.06 35.45
N GLU A 80 16.34 -6.75 34.39
CA GLU A 80 15.85 -6.61 33.00
C GLU A 80 14.92 -7.77 32.60
N LYS A 81 15.23 -8.97 33.09
CA LYS A 81 14.37 -10.14 32.93
C LYS A 81 13.34 -10.18 34.07
N VAL A 82 12.28 -9.40 33.87
CA VAL A 82 11.08 -9.36 34.73
C VAL A 82 10.56 -10.77 35.02
N GLY A 83 10.14 -11.00 36.26
CA GLY A 83 9.71 -12.31 36.77
C GLY A 83 10.51 -12.73 38.01
N ILE A 84 10.76 -14.03 38.16
CA ILE A 84 11.34 -14.62 39.39
C ILE A 84 12.68 -13.97 39.79
N ARG A 85 13.51 -13.56 38.83
CA ARG A 85 14.82 -12.94 39.12
C ARG A 85 14.67 -11.53 39.69
N SER A 86 13.82 -10.70 39.08
CA SER A 86 13.44 -9.38 39.58
C SER A 86 12.78 -9.48 40.96
N ASP A 87 11.78 -10.34 41.12
CA ASP A 87 11.05 -10.53 42.38
C ASP A 87 11.99 -10.94 43.54
N ARG A 88 12.98 -11.80 43.26
CA ARG A 88 14.00 -12.20 44.24
C ARG A 88 14.97 -11.06 44.58
N ALA A 89 15.37 -10.26 43.59
CA ALA A 89 16.24 -9.10 43.82
C ALA A 89 15.55 -8.06 44.69
N ILE A 90 14.29 -7.74 44.38
CA ILE A 90 13.45 -6.81 45.14
C ILE A 90 13.25 -7.31 46.58
N ALA A 91 12.95 -8.60 46.77
CA ALA A 91 12.80 -9.18 48.10
C ALA A 91 14.08 -9.08 48.95
N ALA A 92 15.25 -9.35 48.35
CA ALA A 92 16.54 -9.27 49.03
C ALA A 92 16.92 -7.83 49.41
N GLN A 93 16.67 -6.87 48.50
CA GLN A 93 16.90 -5.45 48.76
C GLN A 93 15.96 -4.91 49.85
N LEU A 94 14.70 -5.35 49.85
CA LEU A 94 13.74 -4.99 50.90
C LEU A 94 14.18 -5.52 52.27
N GLU A 95 14.66 -6.77 52.33
CA GLU A 95 15.15 -7.38 53.57
C GLU A 95 16.33 -6.59 54.18
N GLU A 96 17.24 -6.09 53.34
CA GLU A 96 18.36 -5.23 53.76
C GLU A 96 17.87 -3.93 54.40
N ILE A 97 16.87 -3.27 53.79
CA ILE A 97 16.29 -2.02 54.31
C ILE A 97 15.51 -2.27 55.61
N VAL A 98 14.71 -3.34 55.66
CA VAL A 98 13.92 -3.69 56.84
C VAL A 98 14.83 -4.01 58.03
N THR A 99 15.95 -4.70 57.79
CA THR A 99 16.93 -5.02 58.83
C THR A 99 17.60 -3.76 59.38
N THR A 100 17.87 -2.77 58.52
CA THR A 100 18.61 -1.55 58.88
C THR A 100 17.72 -0.50 59.52
N PHE A 101 16.57 -0.21 58.93
CA PHE A 101 15.67 0.89 59.33
C PHE A 101 14.53 0.43 60.25
N GLN A 102 14.10 -0.83 60.13
CA GLN A 102 12.95 -1.39 60.88
C GLN A 102 11.68 -0.54 60.77
N PRO A 103 11.10 -0.37 59.56
CA PRO A 103 9.90 0.44 59.36
C PRO A 103 8.64 -0.20 59.95
N ASP A 104 7.80 0.62 60.59
CA ASP A 104 6.48 0.19 61.08
C ASP A 104 5.42 0.21 59.96
N LYS A 105 5.57 1.16 59.04
CA LYS A 105 4.66 1.42 57.92
C LYS A 105 5.43 1.78 56.66
N ALA A 106 4.90 1.38 55.52
CA ALA A 106 5.41 1.73 54.20
C ALA A 106 4.34 2.48 53.38
N ILE A 107 4.80 3.44 52.58
CA ILE A 107 4.01 4.08 51.52
C ILE A 107 4.67 3.70 50.20
N LEU A 108 3.92 3.05 49.32
CA LEU A 108 4.40 2.66 48.00
C LEU A 108 4.01 3.71 46.99
N VAL A 109 4.98 4.24 46.25
CA VAL A 109 4.77 5.18 45.14
C VAL A 109 5.14 4.49 43.83
N THR A 110 4.20 4.44 42.90
CA THR A 110 4.29 3.71 41.63
C THR A 110 3.67 4.53 40.51
N ASP A 111 4.12 4.35 39.28
CA ASP A 111 3.53 4.92 38.05
C ASP A 111 2.67 3.90 37.29
N GLY A 112 2.91 2.59 37.46
CA GLY A 112 2.39 1.52 36.62
C GLY A 112 1.67 0.38 37.34
N ALA A 113 1.06 -0.50 36.56
CA ALA A 113 0.52 -1.77 37.08
C ALA A 113 1.61 -2.85 37.24
N GLU A 114 2.76 -2.67 36.58
CA GLU A 114 3.86 -3.64 36.63
C GLU A 114 4.58 -3.60 37.97
N ASP A 115 4.78 -2.43 38.57
CA ASP A 115 5.37 -2.32 39.92
C ASP A 115 4.36 -2.63 41.03
N GLU A 116 3.07 -2.41 40.80
CA GLU A 116 2.02 -2.90 41.71
C GLU A 116 2.03 -4.43 41.83
N SER A 117 2.59 -5.16 40.86
CA SER A 117 2.63 -6.62 40.93
C SER A 117 3.58 -7.16 42.02
N VAL A 118 4.54 -6.36 42.49
CA VAL A 118 5.44 -6.75 43.60
C VAL A 118 4.88 -6.44 44.97
N LEU A 119 3.70 -5.82 45.03
CA LEU A 119 3.01 -5.45 46.26
C LEU A 119 2.85 -6.62 47.26
N PRO A 120 2.53 -7.87 46.84
CA PRO A 120 2.49 -9.00 47.76
C PRO A 120 3.84 -9.31 48.43
N ILE A 121 4.96 -9.06 47.74
CA ILE A 121 6.31 -9.27 48.27
C ILE A 121 6.60 -8.22 49.34
N ILE A 122 6.26 -6.95 49.07
CA ILE A 122 6.46 -5.85 50.02
C ILE A 122 5.60 -6.05 51.26
N GLN A 123 4.31 -6.38 51.07
CA GLN A 123 3.37 -6.65 52.18
C GLN A 123 3.80 -7.82 53.07
N SER A 124 4.59 -8.76 52.55
CA SER A 124 5.08 -9.89 53.35
C SER A 124 6.10 -9.49 54.42
N GLN A 125 6.77 -8.34 54.26
CA GLN A 125 7.80 -7.87 55.20
C GLN A 125 7.41 -6.58 55.94
N VAL A 126 6.63 -5.68 55.32
CA VAL A 126 6.24 -4.39 55.92
C VAL A 126 4.75 -4.11 55.64
N ARG A 127 4.06 -3.52 56.63
CA ARG A 127 2.68 -3.09 56.46
C ARG A 127 2.62 -1.88 55.52
N ILE A 128 1.94 -2.02 54.38
CA ILE A 128 1.65 -0.90 53.47
C ILE A 128 0.42 -0.15 53.98
N ASP A 129 0.58 1.15 54.25
CA ASP A 129 -0.49 2.04 54.71
C ASP A 129 -1.20 2.73 53.54
N HIS A 130 -0.43 3.12 52.52
CA HIS A 130 -0.95 3.80 51.34
C HIS A 130 -0.17 3.41 50.06
N VAL A 131 -0.88 3.39 48.93
CA VAL A 131 -0.29 3.25 47.60
C VAL A 131 -0.67 4.49 46.80
N GLU A 132 0.34 5.26 46.40
CA GLU A 132 0.17 6.48 45.63
C GLU A 132 0.57 6.25 44.18
N LYS A 133 -0.34 6.55 43.25
CA LYS A 133 -0.11 6.35 41.82
C LYS A 133 0.20 7.67 41.11
N ILE A 134 1.41 7.79 40.57
CA ILE A 134 1.86 8.97 39.82
C ILE A 134 1.53 8.80 38.34
N ILE A 135 0.57 9.57 37.85
CA ILE A 135 0.16 9.54 36.44
C ILE A 135 0.56 10.86 35.78
N VAL A 136 1.49 10.81 34.84
CA VAL A 136 1.92 11.96 34.04
C VAL A 136 0.80 12.35 33.08
N LYS A 137 0.17 13.51 33.31
CA LYS A 137 -0.88 14.04 32.44
C LYS A 137 -0.27 14.64 31.17
N GLN A 138 -0.14 13.86 30.11
CA GLN A 138 0.21 14.37 28.79
C GLN A 138 -1.06 14.78 28.03
N SER A 139 -1.28 16.08 27.82
CA SER A 139 -2.27 16.54 26.85
C SER A 139 -1.74 16.23 25.44
N LYS A 140 -2.22 15.16 24.80
CA LYS A 140 -1.91 14.92 23.39
C LYS A 140 -2.50 16.07 22.57
N GLY A 141 -1.62 16.87 21.98
CA GLY A 141 -2.00 17.79 20.91
C GLY A 141 -2.58 17.01 19.71
N ILE A 142 -3.28 17.73 18.85
CA ILE A 142 -3.98 17.27 17.62
C ILE A 142 -3.09 16.38 16.72
N GLU A 143 -1.77 16.51 16.83
CA GLU A 143 -0.74 15.71 16.15
C GLU A 143 -0.85 14.20 16.42
N GLY A 144 -1.18 13.81 17.66
CA GLY A 144 -1.38 12.40 18.01
C GLY A 144 -2.56 11.79 17.25
N THR A 145 -3.67 12.52 17.15
CA THR A 145 -4.89 12.06 16.45
C THR A 145 -4.62 11.87 14.95
N TYR A 146 -3.88 12.78 14.32
CA TYR A 146 -3.47 12.61 12.92
C TYR A 146 -2.63 11.35 12.72
N TYR A 147 -1.63 11.12 13.57
CA TYR A 147 -0.81 9.90 13.52
C TYR A 147 -1.64 8.63 13.66
N TYR A 148 -2.59 8.60 14.60
CA TYR A 148 -3.48 7.45 14.77
C TYR A 148 -4.39 7.21 13.55
N ILE A 149 -4.91 8.27 12.91
CA ILE A 149 -5.74 8.13 11.70
C ILE A 149 -4.90 7.58 10.54
N VAL A 150 -3.72 8.16 10.30
CA VAL A 150 -2.83 7.69 9.22
C VAL A 150 -2.42 6.24 9.47
N LYS A 151 -2.01 5.90 10.69
CA LYS A 151 -1.59 4.54 11.04
C LYS A 151 -2.75 3.53 10.95
N ALA A 152 -3.97 3.94 11.31
CA ALA A 152 -5.16 3.11 11.12
C ALA A 152 -5.50 2.90 9.63
N LEU A 153 -5.21 3.87 8.76
CA LEU A 153 -5.37 3.73 7.31
C LEU A 153 -4.26 2.88 6.66
N GLU A 154 -3.08 2.80 7.27
CA GLU A 154 -2.01 1.91 6.83
C GLU A 154 -2.28 0.45 7.22
N ASP A 155 -2.88 0.22 8.38
CA ASP A 155 -3.20 -1.12 8.88
C ASP A 155 -4.26 -1.83 8.01
N PRO A 156 -3.96 -2.99 7.39
CA PRO A 156 -4.84 -3.63 6.41
C PRO A 156 -6.21 -4.04 6.98
N LYS A 157 -6.27 -4.41 8.26
CA LYS A 157 -7.52 -4.77 8.94
C LYS A 157 -8.45 -3.56 9.12
N TRP A 158 -7.89 -2.42 9.52
CA TRP A 158 -8.63 -1.19 9.74
C TRP A 158 -9.00 -0.51 8.42
N ARG A 159 -8.05 -0.46 7.48
CA ARG A 159 -8.25 0.01 6.12
C ARG A 159 -9.42 -0.68 5.45
N ALA A 160 -9.47 -2.02 5.48
CA ALA A 160 -10.58 -2.78 4.91
C ALA A 160 -11.92 -2.46 5.59
N LYS A 161 -11.93 -2.38 6.92
CA LYS A 161 -13.15 -2.15 7.71
C LYS A 161 -13.77 -0.77 7.49
N ILE A 162 -12.96 0.25 7.22
CA ILE A 162 -13.41 1.64 7.04
C ILE A 162 -13.60 1.98 5.56
N MET A 163 -12.59 1.70 4.72
CA MET A 163 -12.60 2.15 3.32
C MET A 163 -13.55 1.34 2.44
N ILE A 164 -13.74 0.04 2.69
CA ILE A 164 -14.64 -0.78 1.84
C ILE A 164 -16.09 -0.31 1.96
N PRO A 165 -16.70 -0.20 3.17
CA PRO A 165 -18.09 0.26 3.28
C PRO A 165 -18.24 1.70 2.78
N PHE A 166 -17.29 2.58 3.09
CA PHE A 166 -17.34 3.98 2.68
C PHE A 166 -17.25 4.14 1.16
N GLY A 167 -16.30 3.45 0.52
CA GLY A 167 -16.14 3.45 -0.93
C GLY A 167 -17.37 2.85 -1.64
N LEU A 168 -17.95 1.79 -1.08
CA LEU A 168 -19.18 1.18 -1.60
C LEU A 168 -20.37 2.14 -1.54
N VAL A 169 -20.58 2.82 -0.41
CA VAL A 169 -21.64 3.82 -0.25
C VAL A 169 -21.47 4.96 -1.25
N LEU A 170 -20.25 5.48 -1.42
CA LEU A 170 -19.94 6.50 -2.42
C LEU A 170 -20.19 6.03 -3.85
N ALA A 171 -19.83 4.79 -4.18
CA ALA A 171 -20.06 4.22 -5.50
C ALA A 171 -21.56 4.04 -5.79
N ILE A 172 -22.33 3.56 -4.81
CA ILE A 172 -23.79 3.42 -4.90
C ILE A 172 -24.44 4.80 -5.03
N LEU A 173 -24.00 5.81 -4.27
CA LEU A 173 -24.47 7.18 -4.41
C LEU A 173 -24.17 7.76 -5.79
N GLY A 174 -22.96 7.53 -6.30
CA GLY A 174 -22.59 7.99 -7.64
C GLY A 174 -23.45 7.37 -8.74
N LEU A 175 -23.68 6.06 -8.67
CA LEU A 175 -24.64 5.37 -9.55
C LEU A 175 -26.05 5.95 -9.40
N GLY A 176 -26.52 6.11 -8.16
CA GLY A 176 -27.85 6.64 -7.85
C GLY A 176 -28.08 8.05 -8.38
N ILE A 177 -27.03 8.87 -8.48
CA ILE A 177 -27.08 10.21 -9.08
C ILE A 177 -27.05 10.13 -10.62
N MET A 178 -26.33 9.17 -11.21
CA MET A 178 -26.26 9.03 -12.68
C MET A 178 -27.53 8.47 -13.32
N LEU A 179 -28.33 7.66 -12.61
CA LEU A 179 -29.52 7.01 -13.18
C LEU A 179 -30.67 8.00 -13.52
N PRO A 180 -31.04 8.95 -12.64
CA PRO A 180 -32.13 9.88 -12.92
C PRO A 180 -31.67 11.05 -13.79
N ALA A 181 -32.29 11.22 -14.96
CA ALA A 181 -32.01 12.35 -15.86
C ALA A 181 -32.32 13.73 -15.24
N GLU A 182 -33.15 13.78 -14.19
CA GLU A 182 -33.63 15.00 -13.55
C GLU A 182 -32.70 15.55 -12.44
N ILE A 183 -31.87 14.70 -11.82
CA ILE A 183 -31.16 15.03 -10.57
C ILE A 183 -29.66 15.32 -10.80
N GLY A 184 -29.03 14.70 -11.80
CA GLY A 184 -27.62 14.95 -12.04
C GLY A 184 -27.10 14.23 -13.26
N GLY A 185 -26.59 15.00 -14.23
CA GLY A 185 -25.95 14.44 -15.41
C GLY A 185 -24.77 13.53 -15.05
N ILE A 186 -24.42 12.66 -15.99
CA ILE A 186 -23.27 11.73 -15.99
C ILE A 186 -22.04 12.31 -15.26
N VAL A 187 -21.76 13.61 -15.43
CA VAL A 187 -20.63 14.33 -14.84
C VAL A 187 -20.69 14.40 -13.30
N ILE A 188 -21.85 14.66 -12.71
CA ILE A 188 -21.99 14.86 -11.25
C ILE A 188 -21.91 13.53 -10.52
N GLY A 189 -22.54 12.47 -11.04
CA GLY A 189 -22.49 11.14 -10.43
C GLY A 189 -21.17 10.40 -10.67
N ALA A 190 -20.44 10.73 -11.75
CA ALA A 190 -19.13 10.12 -12.04
C ALA A 190 -18.08 10.40 -10.95
N LEU A 191 -18.08 11.60 -10.35
CA LEU A 191 -17.14 11.97 -9.29
C LEU A 191 -17.23 11.06 -8.04
N PRO A 192 -18.39 10.95 -7.36
CA PRO A 192 -18.57 10.03 -6.23
C PRO A 192 -18.41 8.56 -6.64
N LEU A 193 -18.76 8.20 -7.87
CA LEU A 193 -18.56 6.85 -8.38
C LEU A 193 -17.08 6.47 -8.49
N VAL A 194 -16.28 7.30 -9.17
CA VAL A 194 -14.85 7.04 -9.38
C VAL A 194 -14.10 7.11 -8.06
N SER A 195 -14.38 8.10 -7.21
CA SER A 195 -13.77 8.20 -5.89
C SER A 195 -14.17 7.03 -4.97
N GLY A 196 -15.44 6.62 -5.00
CA GLY A 196 -15.93 5.45 -4.27
C GLY A 196 -15.24 4.16 -4.69
N LEU A 197 -15.15 3.90 -6.00
CA LEU A 197 -14.45 2.73 -6.54
C LEU A 197 -12.95 2.76 -6.22
N TYR A 198 -12.31 3.93 -6.26
CA TYR A 198 -10.90 4.07 -5.89
C TYR A 198 -10.66 3.73 -4.41
N ILE A 199 -11.45 4.32 -3.51
CA ILE A 199 -11.36 4.06 -2.06
C ILE A 199 -11.65 2.59 -1.76
N PHE A 200 -12.66 2.01 -2.42
CA PHE A 200 -12.99 0.59 -2.31
C PHE A 200 -11.80 -0.29 -2.73
N SER A 201 -11.18 0.00 -3.87
CA SER A 201 -10.01 -0.74 -4.39
C SER A 201 -8.82 -0.70 -3.42
N LYS A 202 -8.53 0.49 -2.86
CA LYS A 202 -7.51 0.66 -1.80
C LYS A 202 -7.86 -0.12 -0.52
N GLY A 203 -9.12 -0.06 -0.09
CA GLY A 203 -9.63 -0.77 1.08
C GLY A 203 -9.48 -2.28 0.96
N ALA A 204 -9.85 -2.83 -0.20
CA ALA A 204 -9.78 -4.25 -0.50
C ALA A 204 -8.36 -4.77 -0.78
N GLY A 205 -7.37 -3.90 -0.93
CA GLY A 205 -5.99 -4.31 -1.25
C GLY A 205 -5.89 -4.98 -2.62
N ILE A 206 -6.69 -4.53 -3.59
CA ILE A 206 -6.71 -5.12 -4.94
C ILE A 206 -5.34 -4.95 -5.61
N GLU A 207 -4.62 -3.86 -5.33
CA GLU A 207 -3.29 -3.57 -5.87
C GLU A 207 -2.28 -4.68 -5.59
N THR A 208 -2.23 -5.21 -4.36
CA THR A 208 -1.26 -6.26 -4.00
C THR A 208 -1.64 -7.59 -4.62
N THR A 209 -2.94 -7.89 -4.68
CA THR A 209 -3.47 -9.10 -5.32
C THR A 209 -3.20 -9.09 -6.82
N VAL A 210 -3.48 -7.97 -7.50
CA VAL A 210 -3.25 -7.80 -8.93
C VAL A 210 -1.76 -7.87 -9.26
N ASN A 211 -0.91 -7.19 -8.48
CA ASN A 211 0.55 -7.26 -8.68
C ASN A 211 1.10 -8.68 -8.51
N ARG A 212 0.59 -9.41 -7.52
CA ARG A 212 0.95 -10.82 -7.31
C ARG A 212 0.50 -11.70 -8.48
N VAL A 213 -0.73 -11.54 -8.95
CA VAL A 213 -1.24 -12.27 -10.11
C VAL A 213 -0.44 -11.93 -11.36
N ILE A 214 -0.09 -10.66 -11.59
CA ILE A 214 0.75 -10.25 -12.72
C ILE A 214 2.15 -10.85 -12.62
N GLN A 215 2.76 -10.88 -11.44
CA GLN A 215 4.07 -11.50 -11.22
C GLN A 215 4.00 -13.02 -11.42
N GLU A 216 3.01 -13.69 -10.82
CA GLU A 216 2.79 -15.13 -11.01
C GLU A 216 2.49 -15.48 -12.47
N MET A 217 1.74 -14.63 -13.19
CA MET A 217 1.58 -14.77 -14.64
C MET A 217 2.88 -14.52 -15.38
N ARG A 218 3.68 -13.51 -15.00
CA ARG A 218 4.96 -13.24 -15.67
C ARG A 218 5.98 -14.37 -15.46
N ASP A 219 5.99 -14.96 -14.27
CA ASP A 219 6.97 -15.96 -13.87
C ASP A 219 6.55 -17.38 -14.33
N ASN A 220 5.24 -17.66 -14.40
CA ASN A 220 4.71 -18.98 -14.78
C ASN A 220 4.09 -19.05 -16.19
N ALA A 221 3.77 -17.92 -16.84
CA ALA A 221 3.26 -17.98 -18.20
C ALA A 221 4.41 -18.29 -19.17
N ASP A 222 4.51 -19.57 -19.51
CA ASP A 222 5.27 -19.99 -20.66
C ASP A 222 4.82 -19.22 -21.90
N ALA A 223 5.77 -18.93 -22.80
CA ALA A 223 5.44 -18.30 -24.09
C ALA A 223 4.35 -19.03 -24.89
N ALA A 224 4.15 -20.31 -24.58
CA ALA A 224 3.05 -21.12 -25.07
C ALA A 224 1.67 -20.61 -24.61
N MET A 225 1.50 -20.16 -23.37
CA MET A 225 0.21 -19.73 -22.83
C MET A 225 -0.27 -18.43 -23.49
N PHE A 226 0.56 -17.39 -23.52
CA PHE A 226 0.23 -16.14 -24.22
C PHE A 226 0.07 -16.33 -25.73
N SER A 227 0.92 -17.18 -26.35
CA SER A 227 0.72 -17.52 -27.75
C SER A 227 -0.63 -18.23 -27.96
N SER A 228 -1.03 -19.13 -27.06
CA SER A 228 -2.32 -19.85 -27.17
C SER A 228 -3.52 -18.91 -27.03
N LEU A 229 -3.45 -17.90 -26.16
CA LEU A 229 -4.49 -16.87 -26.04
C LEU A 229 -4.61 -16.04 -27.33
N LEU A 230 -3.49 -15.66 -27.94
CA LEU A 230 -3.46 -14.94 -29.20
C LEU A 230 -3.97 -15.79 -30.38
N TRP A 231 -3.71 -17.11 -30.36
CA TRP A 231 -4.29 -18.06 -31.32
C TRP A 231 -5.81 -18.21 -31.16
N THR A 232 -6.29 -18.27 -29.92
CA THR A 232 -7.73 -18.26 -29.62
C THR A 232 -8.38 -16.95 -30.06
N ALA A 233 -7.75 -15.80 -29.82
CA ALA A 233 -8.21 -14.51 -30.31
C ALA A 233 -8.27 -14.48 -31.85
N THR A 234 -7.24 -15.02 -32.52
CA THR A 234 -7.22 -15.16 -33.99
C THR A 234 -8.42 -15.96 -34.49
N LEU A 235 -8.73 -17.08 -33.83
CA LEU A 235 -9.87 -17.94 -34.17
C LEU A 235 -11.20 -17.20 -33.99
N PHE A 236 -11.41 -16.54 -32.85
CA PHE A 236 -12.63 -15.75 -32.62
C PHE A 236 -12.78 -14.59 -33.59
N SER A 237 -11.70 -13.87 -33.89
CA SER A 237 -11.72 -12.79 -34.88
C SER A 237 -12.05 -13.31 -36.29
N ALA A 238 -11.55 -14.49 -36.68
CA ALA A 238 -11.94 -15.11 -37.94
C ALA A 238 -13.42 -15.48 -37.97
N ILE A 239 -13.97 -16.00 -36.86
CA ILE A 239 -15.41 -16.29 -36.75
C ILE A 239 -16.23 -14.99 -36.83
N PHE A 240 -15.81 -13.93 -36.14
CA PHE A 240 -16.49 -12.64 -36.19
C PHE A 240 -16.43 -11.98 -37.57
N ALA A 241 -15.33 -12.14 -38.31
CA ALA A 241 -15.25 -11.66 -39.69
C ALA A 241 -16.34 -12.29 -40.57
N VAL A 242 -16.54 -13.61 -40.44
CA VAL A 242 -17.60 -14.33 -41.18
C VAL A 242 -18.98 -13.91 -40.69
N ALA A 243 -19.18 -13.82 -39.37
CA ALA A 243 -20.46 -13.44 -38.79
C ALA A 243 -20.89 -12.03 -39.20
N GLU A 244 -19.96 -11.08 -39.19
CA GLU A 244 -20.21 -9.68 -39.53
C GLU A 244 -20.42 -9.49 -41.04
N GLY A 245 -19.65 -10.20 -41.87
CA GLY A 245 -19.90 -10.27 -43.31
C GLY A 245 -21.25 -10.90 -43.64
N TYR A 246 -21.65 -11.98 -42.93
CA TYR A 246 -22.97 -12.59 -43.10
C TYR A 246 -24.09 -11.65 -42.65
N ARG A 247 -23.92 -10.93 -41.54
CA ARG A 247 -24.86 -9.90 -41.07
C ARG A 247 -25.08 -8.81 -42.11
N ALA A 248 -23.99 -8.29 -42.70
CA ALA A 248 -24.05 -7.30 -43.76
C ALA A 248 -24.76 -7.85 -45.01
N TYR A 249 -24.45 -9.09 -45.39
CA TYR A 249 -25.08 -9.76 -46.54
C TYR A 249 -26.60 -9.89 -46.36
N THR A 250 -27.05 -10.40 -45.22
CA THR A 250 -28.49 -10.60 -44.97
C THR A 250 -29.28 -9.30 -44.97
N ASN A 251 -28.65 -8.19 -44.57
CA ASN A 251 -29.31 -6.89 -44.53
C ASN A 251 -29.43 -6.24 -45.90
N LEU A 252 -28.53 -6.55 -46.84
CA LEU A 252 -28.41 -5.83 -48.11
C LEU A 252 -28.84 -6.67 -49.32
N VAL A 253 -28.98 -8.00 -49.18
CA VAL A 253 -29.26 -8.92 -50.30
C VAL A 253 -30.59 -8.66 -51.01
N THR A 254 -31.58 -8.08 -50.32
CA THR A 254 -32.91 -7.79 -50.90
C THR A 254 -32.99 -6.41 -51.54
N ASP A 255 -32.23 -5.44 -51.04
CA ASP A 255 -32.49 -4.01 -51.28
C ASP A 255 -31.37 -3.32 -52.08
N SER A 256 -30.18 -3.92 -52.16
CA SER A 256 -29.00 -3.30 -52.76
C SER A 256 -28.56 -3.97 -54.07
N SER A 257 -27.85 -3.21 -54.90
CA SER A 257 -27.20 -3.77 -56.09
C SER A 257 -26.11 -4.78 -55.70
N ASN A 258 -25.91 -5.81 -56.54
CA ASN A 258 -24.90 -6.85 -56.29
C ASN A 258 -23.49 -6.28 -56.02
N SER A 259 -23.11 -5.19 -56.69
CA SER A 259 -21.78 -4.58 -56.50
C SER A 259 -21.64 -3.93 -55.12
N ILE A 260 -22.66 -3.18 -54.68
CA ILE A 260 -22.68 -2.54 -53.36
C ILE A 260 -22.73 -3.60 -52.25
N LEU A 261 -23.53 -4.65 -52.46
CA LEU A 261 -23.64 -5.78 -51.55
C LEU A 261 -22.27 -6.37 -51.21
N TRP A 262 -21.47 -6.73 -52.22
CA TRP A 262 -20.17 -7.36 -51.97
C TRP A 262 -19.14 -6.38 -51.39
N LEU A 263 -19.16 -5.10 -51.78
CA LEU A 263 -18.28 -4.09 -51.19
C LEU A 263 -18.57 -3.91 -49.69
N GLU A 264 -19.84 -3.75 -49.31
CA GLU A 264 -20.24 -3.61 -47.90
C GLU A 264 -19.96 -4.88 -47.08
N VAL A 265 -20.22 -6.07 -47.64
CA VAL A 265 -19.88 -7.35 -46.98
C VAL A 265 -18.38 -7.44 -46.72
N THR A 266 -17.55 -7.08 -47.70
CA THR A 266 -16.09 -7.08 -47.51
C THR A 266 -15.63 -6.04 -46.51
N HIS A 267 -16.25 -4.86 -46.51
CA HIS A 267 -15.93 -3.77 -45.59
C HIS A 267 -16.27 -4.14 -44.15
N ALA A 268 -17.47 -4.70 -43.92
CA ALA A 268 -17.93 -5.16 -42.62
C ALA A 268 -17.02 -6.25 -42.01
N ALA A 269 -16.49 -7.16 -42.85
CA ALA A 269 -15.57 -8.21 -42.41
C ALA A 269 -14.13 -7.72 -42.20
N LEU A 270 -13.72 -6.61 -42.83
CA LEU A 270 -12.34 -6.17 -42.97
C LEU A 270 -11.65 -5.96 -41.61
N ALA A 271 -12.29 -5.25 -40.68
CA ALA A 271 -11.72 -4.96 -39.36
C ALA A 271 -11.37 -6.25 -38.59
N TRP A 272 -12.27 -7.24 -38.62
CA TRP A 272 -12.06 -8.52 -37.95
C TRP A 272 -10.98 -9.37 -38.63
N ILE A 273 -10.88 -9.34 -39.96
CA ILE A 273 -9.78 -9.99 -40.70
C ILE A 273 -8.42 -9.40 -40.27
N VAL A 274 -8.35 -8.08 -40.12
CA VAL A 274 -7.11 -7.40 -39.71
C VAL A 274 -6.77 -7.71 -38.25
N ILE A 275 -7.76 -7.75 -37.35
CA ILE A 275 -7.54 -8.19 -35.96
C ILE A 275 -7.04 -9.64 -35.93
N ALA A 276 -7.59 -10.54 -36.74
CA ALA A 276 -7.10 -11.91 -36.84
C ALA A 276 -5.64 -11.97 -37.33
N PHE A 277 -5.28 -11.18 -38.34
CA PHE A 277 -3.92 -11.07 -38.84
C PHE A 277 -2.94 -10.53 -37.77
N LEU A 278 -3.33 -9.46 -37.06
CA LEU A 278 -2.50 -8.83 -36.04
C LEU A 278 -2.31 -9.74 -34.82
N THR A 279 -3.37 -10.40 -34.36
CA THR A 279 -3.30 -11.34 -33.23
C THR A 279 -2.47 -12.58 -33.58
N SER A 280 -2.58 -13.10 -34.80
CA SER A 280 -1.73 -14.20 -35.28
C SER A 280 -0.25 -13.81 -35.36
N THR A 281 0.05 -12.65 -35.95
CA THR A 281 1.44 -12.14 -36.05
C THR A 281 2.04 -11.86 -34.67
N ALA A 282 1.24 -11.35 -33.73
CA ALA A 282 1.64 -11.17 -32.33
C ALA A 282 1.92 -12.52 -31.65
N GLY A 283 1.10 -13.55 -31.90
CA GLY A 283 1.32 -14.91 -31.39
C GLY A 283 2.68 -15.47 -31.81
N PHE A 284 3.00 -15.38 -33.10
CA PHE A 284 4.32 -15.79 -33.62
C PHE A 284 5.47 -14.94 -33.07
N MET A 285 5.25 -13.64 -32.88
CA MET A 285 6.25 -12.74 -32.34
C MET A 285 6.63 -13.12 -30.91
N PHE A 286 5.64 -13.45 -30.08
CA PHE A 286 5.87 -13.87 -28.70
C PHE A 286 6.70 -15.17 -28.62
N LEU A 287 6.40 -16.15 -29.48
CA LEU A 287 7.18 -17.39 -29.58
C LEU A 287 8.64 -17.15 -29.99
N ARG A 288 8.90 -16.18 -30.88
CA ARG A 288 10.26 -15.86 -31.36
C ARG A 288 11.07 -15.05 -30.37
N LEU A 289 10.44 -14.16 -29.61
CA LEU A 289 11.09 -13.36 -28.57
C LEU A 289 11.78 -14.25 -27.52
N ARG A 290 11.10 -15.29 -27.04
CA ARG A 290 11.67 -16.22 -26.04
C ARG A 290 12.79 -17.09 -26.60
N ARG A 291 12.78 -17.40 -27.89
CA ARG A 291 13.86 -18.15 -28.57
C ARG A 291 15.11 -17.29 -28.85
N GLY A 292 15.14 -16.03 -28.40
CA GLY A 292 16.27 -15.10 -28.62
C GLY A 292 16.43 -14.62 -30.07
N SER A 293 15.55 -15.05 -30.98
CA SER A 293 15.62 -14.79 -32.42
C SER A 293 14.59 -13.74 -32.84
N SER A 294 14.42 -12.67 -32.07
CA SER A 294 13.45 -11.65 -32.41
C SER A 294 13.95 -10.76 -33.53
N SER A 295 13.63 -11.15 -34.76
CA SER A 295 13.77 -10.26 -35.91
C SER A 295 12.59 -9.29 -35.88
N GLY A 296 12.84 -7.98 -35.72
CA GLY A 296 11.84 -6.91 -35.82
C GLY A 296 11.01 -6.90 -37.12
N ARG A 297 11.26 -7.86 -38.04
CA ARG A 297 10.45 -8.18 -39.20
C ARG A 297 8.97 -8.44 -38.88
N LEU A 298 8.63 -9.07 -37.75
CA LEU A 298 7.22 -9.31 -37.41
C LEU A 298 6.47 -8.02 -37.04
N ILE A 299 7.13 -7.09 -36.34
CA ILE A 299 6.58 -5.74 -36.06
C ILE A 299 6.33 -4.99 -37.37
N VAL A 300 7.32 -5.00 -38.28
CA VAL A 300 7.19 -4.38 -39.61
C VAL A 300 6.05 -5.01 -40.41
N LEU A 301 5.86 -6.33 -40.30
CA LEU A 301 4.77 -7.04 -40.96
C LEU A 301 3.39 -6.65 -40.41
N SER A 302 3.24 -6.51 -39.10
CA SER A 302 1.99 -6.05 -38.46
C SER A 302 1.65 -4.62 -38.91
N ILE A 303 2.64 -3.73 -38.95
CA ILE A 303 2.46 -2.34 -39.42
C ILE A 303 2.12 -2.30 -40.91
N PHE A 304 2.77 -3.15 -41.73
CA PHE A 304 2.42 -3.30 -43.13
C PHE A 304 0.97 -3.77 -43.31
N GLY A 305 0.49 -4.68 -42.46
CA GLY A 305 -0.93 -5.07 -42.44
C GLY A 305 -1.87 -3.89 -42.20
N MET A 306 -1.50 -2.96 -41.31
CA MET A 306 -2.28 -1.72 -41.08
C MET A 306 -2.25 -0.75 -42.26
N VAL A 307 -1.11 -0.68 -42.99
CA VAL A 307 -1.05 0.06 -44.26
C VAL A 307 -2.05 -0.53 -45.25
N VAL A 308 -2.00 -1.85 -45.48
CA VAL A 308 -2.93 -2.52 -46.39
C VAL A 308 -4.38 -2.31 -45.95
N TYR A 309 -4.68 -2.48 -44.66
CA TYR A 309 -6.00 -2.22 -44.10
C TYR A 309 -6.50 -0.82 -44.44
N SER A 310 -5.74 0.22 -44.07
CA SER A 310 -6.15 1.61 -44.28
C SER A 310 -6.40 1.94 -45.75
N PHE A 311 -5.58 1.44 -46.68
CA PHE A 311 -5.83 1.64 -48.11
C PHE A 311 -7.09 0.89 -48.60
N VAL A 312 -7.30 -0.34 -48.16
CA VAL A 312 -8.48 -1.14 -48.54
C VAL A 312 -9.75 -0.54 -47.96
N ASP A 313 -9.73 -0.10 -46.71
CA ASP A 313 -10.82 0.57 -46.00
C ASP A 313 -11.26 1.85 -46.74
N SER A 314 -10.33 2.76 -47.01
CA SER A 314 -10.59 3.96 -47.80
C SER A 314 -11.10 3.64 -49.21
N ALA A 315 -10.52 2.63 -49.89
CA ALA A 315 -10.94 2.25 -51.23
C ALA A 315 -12.36 1.67 -51.26
N LEU A 316 -12.71 0.83 -50.29
CA LEU A 316 -14.06 0.28 -50.15
C LEU A 316 -15.07 1.39 -49.84
N GLN A 317 -14.75 2.29 -48.91
CA GLN A 317 -15.62 3.41 -48.55
C GLN A 317 -15.89 4.34 -49.74
N ILE A 318 -14.84 4.77 -50.47
CA ILE A 318 -14.99 5.59 -51.67
C ILE A 318 -15.82 4.85 -52.73
N SER A 319 -15.54 3.58 -52.96
CA SER A 319 -16.25 2.77 -53.96
C SER A 319 -17.74 2.63 -53.63
N THR A 320 -18.08 2.40 -52.37
CA THR A 320 -19.48 2.32 -51.93
C THR A 320 -20.19 3.67 -52.07
N ASN A 321 -19.56 4.77 -51.64
CA ASN A 321 -20.15 6.11 -51.73
C ASN A 321 -20.46 6.51 -53.19
N VAL A 322 -19.51 6.27 -54.10
CA VAL A 322 -19.69 6.53 -55.54
C VAL A 322 -20.84 5.70 -56.11
N LEU A 323 -20.97 4.42 -55.73
CA LEU A 323 -22.03 3.54 -56.23
C LEU A 323 -23.41 3.86 -55.62
N ASN A 324 -23.47 4.43 -54.42
CA ASN A 324 -24.69 4.94 -53.80
C ASN A 324 -25.19 6.26 -54.43
N GLY A 325 -24.47 6.80 -55.41
CA GLY A 325 -24.86 8.01 -56.13
C GLY A 325 -24.44 9.31 -55.43
N GLU A 326 -23.57 9.23 -54.41
CA GLU A 326 -22.93 10.42 -53.86
C GLU A 326 -21.95 10.98 -54.90
N SER A 327 -22.06 12.27 -55.20
CA SER A 327 -21.13 12.94 -56.12
C SER A 327 -19.77 13.06 -55.44
N TYR A 328 -18.88 12.12 -55.73
CA TYR A 328 -17.50 12.21 -55.28
C TYR A 328 -16.82 13.41 -55.98
N GLU A 329 -16.66 14.51 -55.25
CA GLU A 329 -15.93 15.67 -55.73
C GLU A 329 -14.43 15.37 -55.69
N PHE A 330 -13.80 15.30 -56.87
CA PHE A 330 -12.35 15.21 -57.01
C PHE A 330 -11.66 16.55 -56.63
N SER A 331 -11.82 16.95 -55.37
CA SER A 331 -11.14 18.10 -54.79
C SER A 331 -9.88 17.64 -54.06
N VAL A 332 -8.86 18.50 -54.07
CA VAL A 332 -7.61 18.24 -53.33
C VAL A 332 -7.88 18.00 -51.85
N ASN A 333 -8.87 18.70 -51.28
CA ASN A 333 -9.24 18.55 -49.87
C ASN A 333 -9.88 17.19 -49.56
N GLN A 334 -10.75 16.69 -50.44
CA GLN A 334 -11.37 15.38 -50.27
C GLN A 334 -10.34 14.26 -50.38
N ILE A 335 -9.48 14.32 -51.41
CA ILE A 335 -8.41 13.33 -51.61
C ILE A 335 -7.44 13.32 -50.42
N LEU A 336 -7.07 14.48 -49.89
CA LEU A 336 -6.22 14.56 -48.71
C LEU A 336 -6.89 13.98 -47.47
N THR A 337 -8.21 14.17 -47.31
CA THR A 337 -8.96 13.63 -46.18
C THR A 337 -9.03 12.10 -46.24
N ASP A 338 -9.38 11.56 -47.41
CA ASP A 338 -9.50 10.11 -47.62
C ASP A 338 -8.15 9.39 -47.48
N LEU A 339 -7.05 10.02 -47.95
CA LEU A 339 -5.70 9.46 -47.90
C LEU A 339 -4.93 9.79 -46.61
N ALA A 340 -5.43 10.68 -45.75
CA ALA A 340 -4.72 11.08 -44.53
C ALA A 340 -4.39 9.87 -43.65
N TYR A 341 -5.38 9.01 -43.39
CA TYR A 341 -5.21 7.84 -42.53
C TYR A 341 -4.25 6.79 -43.15
N PRO A 342 -4.38 6.41 -44.44
CA PRO A 342 -3.38 5.59 -45.12
C PRO A 342 -1.96 6.16 -45.10
N LEU A 343 -1.79 7.46 -45.34
CA LEU A 343 -0.48 8.11 -45.37
C LEU A 343 0.21 8.11 -44.01
N ILE A 344 -0.55 8.28 -42.92
CA ILE A 344 -0.01 8.14 -41.55
C ILE A 344 0.61 6.75 -41.37
N TRP A 345 -0.08 5.68 -41.77
CA TRP A 345 0.45 4.33 -41.64
C TRP A 345 1.69 4.06 -42.50
N VAL A 346 1.79 4.68 -43.68
CA VAL A 346 3.02 4.63 -44.51
C VAL A 346 4.19 5.28 -43.79
N VAL A 347 3.98 6.43 -43.15
CA VAL A 347 5.01 7.12 -42.36
C VAL A 347 5.43 6.26 -41.16
N VAL A 348 4.47 5.63 -40.47
CA VAL A 348 4.74 4.68 -39.36
C VAL A 348 5.55 3.48 -39.85
N LEU A 349 5.22 2.91 -41.01
CA LEU A 349 5.97 1.80 -41.61
C LEU A 349 7.42 2.20 -41.95
N TRP A 350 7.60 3.38 -42.53
CA TRP A 350 8.93 3.93 -42.83
C TRP A 350 9.76 4.13 -41.57
N MET A 351 9.17 4.71 -40.51
CA MET A 351 9.83 4.88 -39.21
C MET A 351 10.22 3.52 -38.61
N ALA A 352 9.30 2.57 -38.55
CA ALA A 352 9.56 1.25 -37.98
C ALA A 352 10.66 0.47 -38.74
N THR A 353 10.67 0.58 -40.07
CA THR A 353 11.70 -0.05 -40.91
C THR A 353 13.07 0.61 -40.67
N THR A 354 13.11 1.93 -40.55
CA THR A 354 14.34 2.68 -40.26
C THR A 354 14.91 2.33 -38.88
N ILE A 355 14.06 2.27 -37.85
CA ILE A 355 14.46 1.85 -36.50
C ILE A 355 15.02 0.43 -36.52
N LYS A 356 14.31 -0.51 -37.16
CA LYS A 356 14.76 -1.91 -37.27
C LYS A 356 16.13 -1.99 -37.94
N ASN A 357 16.32 -1.32 -39.07
CA ASN A 357 17.59 -1.36 -39.82
C ASN A 357 18.74 -0.73 -39.00
N THR A 358 18.46 0.33 -38.25
CA THR A 358 19.43 0.99 -37.36
C THR A 358 19.84 0.07 -36.21
N LEU A 359 18.89 -0.64 -35.59
CA LEU A 359 19.17 -1.59 -34.51
C LEU A 359 20.00 -2.79 -35.02
N GLN A 360 19.70 -3.30 -36.21
CA GLN A 360 20.48 -4.38 -36.84
C GLN A 360 21.90 -3.94 -37.18
N ALA A 361 22.09 -2.71 -37.66
CA ALA A 361 23.41 -2.15 -37.94
C ALA A 361 24.26 -1.99 -36.66
N LYS A 362 23.66 -1.51 -35.56
CA LYS A 362 24.34 -1.41 -34.25
C LYS A 362 24.75 -2.79 -33.70
N GLN A 363 23.89 -3.79 -33.84
CA GLN A 363 24.20 -5.16 -33.38
C GLN A 363 25.34 -5.78 -34.19
N ALA A 364 25.33 -5.62 -35.52
CA ALA A 364 26.42 -6.08 -36.40
C ALA A 364 27.76 -5.36 -36.12
N GLN A 365 27.73 -4.09 -35.70
CA GLN A 365 28.93 -3.33 -35.32
C GLN A 365 29.47 -3.76 -33.95
N SER A 366 28.60 -4.12 -33.00
CA SER A 366 28.97 -4.68 -31.69
C SER A 366 29.64 -6.04 -31.84
N ASP A 367 29.07 -6.95 -32.64
CA ASP A 367 29.63 -8.30 -32.85
C ASP A 367 31.02 -8.25 -33.52
N ARG A 368 31.30 -7.21 -34.32
CA ARG A 368 32.62 -6.97 -34.93
C ARG A 368 33.71 -6.56 -33.93
N TYR A 369 33.34 -6.03 -32.78
CA TYR A 369 34.28 -5.61 -31.72
C TYR A 369 34.63 -6.73 -30.73
N TRP A 370 33.80 -7.78 -30.66
CA TRP A 370 34.02 -8.94 -29.79
C TRP A 370 34.60 -10.17 -30.51
N GLY A 371 34.79 -10.11 -31.83
CA GLY A 371 35.51 -11.12 -32.59
C GLY A 371 37.03 -10.89 -32.55
N ILE A 372 37.68 -11.35 -31.48
CA ILE A 372 39.06 -11.85 -31.52
C ILE A 372 39.00 -13.36 -31.75
#